data_AF-A0A7J7FHZ6-F1
#
_entry.id   AF-A0A7J7FHZ6-F1
#
_cell.length_a   1.000
_cell.length_b   1.000
_cell.length_c   1.000
_cell.angle_alpha   90.00
_cell.angle_beta   90.00
_cell.angle_gamma   90.00
#
_symmetry.space_group_name_H-M   'P 1'
#
loop_
_entity.id
_entity.type
_entity.pdbx_description
1 polymer ?
#
loop_
_entity_poly.entity_id
_entity_poly.type
_entity_poly.pdbx_seq_one_letter_code
_entity_poly.pdbx_strand_id
1 'polypeptide(L)'
;MKEESTMLLALDLTKRILISQQAKELLKMPALGTEPPLFRPYSKPERTATEYREKQKSYLHPAEVALPFHLWLLSLSRNQLLDHPAIVIYAMIGNDVCNGKNDPVPEMTTPKKLYSKVMQTLQYLNSHLPNGSHVILYGLPDGTFLWDNLHSRYHPLGQLNKDVTYAHFYSFLSCVQVSPCLGWMSSNKTLRTLTTERAEQLSNTLKKIATSEKFANFNLFYMDFNFREITEEWKKRGGQPWQLIEPVDGFHPNERKTPHQRHVIDKPEDQTTKNGCG
;
A
#
# COMPACT_ATOMS: atom_id res chain seq x y z
N MET A 1 2.23 34.67 25.15
CA MET A 1 0.82 34.29 24.92
C MET A 1 0.78 33.45 23.66
N LYS A 2 0.21 32.25 23.77
CA LYS A 2 -0.02 31.28 22.70
C LYS A 2 -1.31 31.64 21.97
N GLU A 3 -1.36 31.42 20.66
CA GLU A 3 -2.53 30.99 19.89
C GLU A 3 -2.03 30.65 18.48
N GLU A 4 -1.77 29.38 18.20
CA GLU A 4 -2.69 28.41 17.57
C GLU A 4 -2.91 28.68 16.07
N SER A 5 -2.01 28.12 15.27
CA SER A 5 -2.27 27.87 13.84
C SER A 5 -2.59 26.39 13.69
N THR A 6 -3.89 26.10 13.66
CA THR A 6 -4.47 24.77 13.45
C THR A 6 -4.30 24.39 11.98
N MET A 7 -3.16 23.79 11.64
CA MET A 7 -2.92 23.25 10.30
C MET A 7 -3.57 21.86 10.20
N LEU A 8 -4.76 21.81 9.61
CA LEU A 8 -5.42 20.58 9.18
C LEU A 8 -4.58 19.94 8.06
N LEU A 9 -3.71 18.99 8.42
CA LEU A 9 -3.00 18.12 7.47
C LEU A 9 -3.73 16.79 7.39
N ALA A 10 -4.59 16.65 6.38
CA ALA A 10 -5.08 15.34 5.95
C ALA A 10 -3.89 14.52 5.42
N LEU A 11 -3.55 13.45 6.14
CA LEU A 11 -2.47 12.52 5.77
C LEU A 11 -3.02 11.50 4.76
N ASP A 12 -2.89 11.82 3.47
CA ASP A 12 -3.21 10.95 2.34
C ASP A 12 -2.31 9.68 2.34
N LEU A 13 -2.94 8.51 2.14
CA LEU A 13 -2.42 7.18 2.43
C LEU A 13 -2.12 6.33 1.19
N THR A 14 -2.17 6.85 -0.04
CA THR A 14 -2.08 6.00 -1.25
C THR A 14 -0.71 5.53 -1.70
N LYS A 15 0.41 6.11 -1.27
CA LYS A 15 1.70 5.83 -1.91
C LYS A 15 2.76 5.70 -0.87
N ARG A 16 3.35 4.52 -0.69
CA ARG A 16 4.43 4.34 0.29
C ARG A 16 5.56 3.51 -0.26
N ILE A 17 6.67 4.19 -0.59
CA ILE A 17 7.97 3.63 -0.28
C ILE A 17 8.37 4.00 1.12
N LEU A 18 8.20 3.02 2.02
CA LEU A 18 8.68 3.10 3.38
C LEU A 18 10.07 2.48 3.42
N ILE A 19 11.05 3.24 3.87
CA ILE A 19 12.41 2.76 4.09
C ILE A 19 12.59 2.57 5.61
N SER A 20 12.85 1.33 6.05
CA SER A 20 13.06 0.92 7.45
C SER A 20 14.43 0.29 7.62
N GLN A 21 15.18 0.50 8.69
CA GLN A 21 16.59 0.06 8.76
C GLN A 21 16.86 -1.39 9.20
N GLN A 22 15.85 -2.23 9.38
CA GLN A 22 16.03 -3.46 10.14
C GLN A 22 16.24 -4.68 9.24
N ALA A 23 17.43 -5.30 9.31
CA ALA A 23 17.73 -6.58 8.65
C ALA A 23 18.21 -7.68 9.62
N LYS A 24 18.59 -7.35 10.87
CA LYS A 24 19.39 -8.28 11.70
C LYS A 24 18.77 -8.87 12.97
N GLU A 25 17.59 -8.42 13.42
CA GLU A 25 17.03 -8.87 14.71
C GLU A 25 15.70 -9.65 14.60
N LEU A 26 15.16 -9.87 13.39
CA LEU A 26 13.86 -10.55 13.21
C LEU A 26 13.86 -12.08 13.48
N LEU A 27 15.00 -12.68 13.85
CA LEU A 27 15.15 -14.14 13.96
C LEU A 27 15.30 -14.69 15.39
N LYS A 28 15.19 -13.86 16.43
CA LYS A 28 15.29 -14.34 17.82
C LYS A 28 14.39 -13.52 18.74
N MET A 29 13.27 -14.09 19.23
CA MET A 29 12.77 -13.89 20.61
C MET A 29 11.47 -14.67 20.91
N PRO A 30 11.22 -15.03 22.20
CA PRO A 30 10.23 -16.02 22.62
C PRO A 30 8.84 -15.43 22.92
N ALA A 31 7.84 -16.32 22.98
CA ALA A 31 6.45 -15.99 23.27
C ALA A 31 6.23 -15.60 24.75
N LEU A 32 5.57 -14.46 25.00
CA LEU A 32 4.84 -14.22 26.25
C LEU A 32 3.72 -13.19 26.04
N GLY A 33 2.55 -13.54 26.57
CA GLY A 33 1.32 -12.80 26.43
C GLY A 33 1.21 -11.64 27.42
N THR A 34 0.57 -10.56 26.94
CA THR A 34 -0.35 -9.61 27.58
C THR A 34 -0.51 -8.43 26.61
N GLU A 35 -1.73 -7.87 26.51
CA GLU A 35 -2.09 -6.88 25.48
C GLU A 35 -1.20 -5.62 25.52
N PRO A 36 -0.62 -5.18 24.38
CA PRO A 36 0.07 -3.89 24.30
C PRO A 36 -0.83 -2.78 23.71
N PRO A 37 -0.62 -1.51 24.09
CA PRO A 37 -1.34 -0.37 23.54
C PRO A 37 -1.13 -0.20 22.02
N LEU A 38 -2.07 0.48 21.36
CA LEU A 38 -2.02 0.79 19.93
C LEU A 38 -0.76 1.61 19.55
N PHE A 39 0.23 0.95 18.95
CA PHE A 39 1.46 1.60 18.48
C PHE A 39 1.72 1.38 16.98
N ARG A 40 2.21 2.42 16.26
CA ARG A 40 2.71 2.34 14.87
C ARG A 40 3.72 1.18 14.74
N PRO A 41 4.01 0.66 13.53
CA PRO A 41 5.08 -0.33 13.33
C PRO A 41 6.45 0.08 13.88
N TYR A 42 6.64 1.33 14.33
CA TYR A 42 7.88 1.90 14.85
C TYR A 42 7.83 2.34 16.31
N SER A 43 6.79 1.96 17.04
CA SER A 43 6.63 2.35 18.45
C SER A 43 6.40 1.13 19.34
N LYS A 44 6.98 -0.02 18.97
CA LYS A 44 7.19 -1.09 19.96
C LYS A 44 8.24 -0.60 20.98
N PRO A 45 8.03 -0.77 22.29
CA PRO A 45 8.93 -0.24 23.33
C PRO A 45 10.32 -0.91 23.38
N GLU A 46 10.54 -1.99 22.65
CA GLU A 46 11.74 -2.83 22.75
C GLU A 46 12.88 -2.45 21.76
N ARG A 47 12.86 -1.24 21.19
CA ARG A 47 13.87 -0.80 20.21
C ARG A 47 14.95 0.07 20.84
N THR A 48 16.18 -0.07 20.35
CA THR A 48 17.34 0.69 20.82
C THR A 48 17.19 2.19 20.46
N ALA A 49 17.61 3.06 21.37
CA ALA A 49 17.39 4.51 21.29
C ALA A 49 18.01 5.19 20.03
N THR A 50 18.93 4.52 19.33
CA THR A 50 19.60 4.99 18.11
C THR A 50 18.69 4.95 16.87
N GLU A 51 17.66 4.11 16.82
CA GLU A 51 16.83 3.88 15.62
C GLU A 51 15.75 4.96 15.37
N TYR A 52 15.53 5.87 16.33
CA TYR A 52 14.32 6.68 16.36
C TYR A 52 14.25 7.80 15.29
N ARG A 53 15.39 8.20 14.71
CA ARG A 53 15.49 9.33 13.74
C ARG A 53 15.57 8.92 12.27
N GLU A 54 15.67 7.64 11.94
CA GLU A 54 16.06 7.20 10.60
C GLU A 54 14.88 6.71 9.76
N LYS A 55 13.96 7.64 9.45
CA LYS A 55 12.78 7.37 8.61
C LYS A 55 12.83 8.24 7.36
N GLN A 56 12.86 7.59 6.20
CA GLN A 56 12.66 8.28 4.93
C GLN A 56 11.37 7.84 4.27
N LYS A 57 10.66 8.84 3.73
CA LYS A 57 9.47 8.69 2.93
C LYS A 57 9.69 9.47 1.64
N SER A 58 9.55 8.79 0.51
CA SER A 58 9.63 9.42 -0.81
C SER A 58 8.29 9.24 -1.53
N TYR A 59 7.70 10.35 -2.01
CA TYR A 59 6.34 10.41 -2.55
C TYR A 59 6.25 11.34 -3.77
N LEU A 60 5.34 11.04 -4.69
CA LEU A 60 4.87 11.96 -5.72
C LEU A 60 3.37 11.73 -5.98
N HIS A 61 2.56 12.79 -6.05
CA HIS A 61 1.18 12.72 -6.53
C HIS A 61 1.08 13.36 -7.93
N PRO A 62 0.57 12.66 -8.97
CA PRO A 62 0.19 11.25 -9.06
C PRO A 62 1.36 10.37 -9.53
N ALA A 63 2.00 9.59 -8.66
CA ALA A 63 2.99 8.62 -9.11
C ALA A 63 2.30 7.42 -9.79
N GLU A 64 2.40 7.31 -11.11
CA GLU A 64 2.14 6.11 -11.90
C GLU A 64 3.49 5.53 -12.34
N VAL A 65 3.59 4.20 -12.48
CA VAL A 65 4.80 3.55 -13.01
C VAL A 65 5.06 3.91 -14.48
N ALA A 66 4.05 4.45 -15.17
CA ALA A 66 4.15 4.97 -16.53
C ALA A 66 4.92 6.29 -16.68
N LEU A 67 5.17 7.04 -15.60
CA LEU A 67 5.92 8.28 -15.68
C LEU A 67 7.39 8.04 -16.10
N PRO A 68 8.02 8.99 -16.82
CA PRO A 68 9.42 8.87 -17.20
C PRO A 68 10.28 8.86 -15.93
N PHE A 69 11.07 7.79 -15.79
CA PHE A 69 12.05 7.51 -14.75
C PHE A 69 11.82 8.27 -13.43
N HIS A 70 10.93 7.71 -12.61
CA HIS A 70 10.56 8.11 -11.25
C HIS A 70 11.47 9.16 -10.59
N LEU A 71 11.18 10.46 -10.77
CA LEU A 71 11.90 11.57 -10.14
C LEU A 71 12.02 11.40 -8.61
N TRP A 72 11.04 10.72 -7.99
CA TRP A 72 11.05 10.40 -6.58
C TRP A 72 12.12 9.36 -6.20
N LEU A 73 12.54 8.45 -7.08
CA LEU A 73 13.67 7.55 -6.80
C LEU A 73 14.95 8.35 -6.57
N LEU A 74 15.15 9.46 -7.29
CA LEU A 74 16.31 10.33 -7.09
C LEU A 74 16.28 11.08 -5.75
N SER A 75 15.10 11.20 -5.12
CA SER A 75 14.99 11.76 -3.77
C SER A 75 15.33 10.75 -2.67
N LEU A 76 15.51 9.46 -3.01
CA LEU A 76 15.95 8.44 -2.06
C LEU A 76 17.36 8.79 -1.59
N SER A 77 17.53 9.00 -0.29
CA SER A 77 18.79 9.38 0.33
C SER A 77 19.36 8.14 0.99
N ARG A 78 20.15 7.40 0.21
CA ARG A 78 20.91 6.27 0.73
C ARG A 78 22.24 6.14 0.03
N ASN A 79 23.31 6.14 0.81
CA ASN A 79 24.66 5.91 0.34
C ASN A 79 25.05 4.45 0.62
N GLN A 80 25.39 3.72 -0.43
CA GLN A 80 25.70 2.29 -0.37
C GLN A 80 26.85 1.93 0.59
N LEU A 81 27.83 2.82 0.78
CA LEU A 81 29.03 2.57 1.59
C LEU A 81 28.95 3.17 3.00
N LEU A 82 28.18 4.25 3.17
CA LEU A 82 28.17 5.03 4.41
C LEU A 82 26.96 4.74 5.29
N ASP A 83 25.87 4.27 4.70
CA ASP A 83 24.61 4.10 5.43
C ASP A 83 24.33 2.65 5.82
N HIS A 84 23.48 2.46 6.82
CA HIS A 84 22.95 1.15 7.17
C HIS A 84 22.01 0.60 6.08
N PRO A 85 21.92 -0.73 5.94
CA PRO A 85 20.95 -1.39 5.07
C PRO A 85 19.52 -0.99 5.38
N ALA A 86 18.62 -1.20 4.42
CA ALA A 86 17.23 -0.82 4.58
C ALA A 86 16.24 -1.82 3.96
N ILE A 87 15.10 -2.00 4.62
CA ILE A 87 13.85 -2.51 4.08
C ILE A 87 13.19 -1.39 3.27
N VAL A 88 12.96 -1.62 1.99
CA VAL A 88 12.24 -0.72 1.08
C VAL A 88 10.92 -1.38 0.70
N ILE A 89 9.80 -0.75 1.05
CA ILE A 89 8.46 -1.27 0.70
C ILE A 89 8.00 -0.63 -0.61
N TYR A 90 7.97 -1.34 -1.73
CA TYR A 90 7.39 -0.83 -2.97
C TYR A 90 5.86 -1.04 -2.98
N ALA A 91 5.07 0.01 -2.69
CA ALA A 91 3.61 -0.06 -2.64
C ALA A 91 2.92 0.92 -3.61
N MET A 92 3.01 0.61 -4.91
CA MET A 92 2.26 1.29 -5.98
C MET A 92 0.90 0.60 -6.17
N ILE A 93 -0.02 0.84 -5.23
CA ILE A 93 -1.21 0.00 -5.00
C ILE A 93 -2.48 0.48 -5.73
N GLY A 94 -2.39 1.19 -6.86
CA GLY A 94 -3.62 1.61 -7.53
C GLY A 94 -3.45 2.34 -8.85
N ASN A 95 -2.55 3.32 -8.93
CA ASN A 95 -2.44 4.21 -10.10
C ASN A 95 -2.16 3.49 -11.43
N ASP A 96 -1.57 2.30 -11.41
CA ASP A 96 -1.38 1.47 -12.60
C ASP A 96 -2.69 0.96 -13.23
N VAL A 97 -3.79 0.96 -12.46
CA VAL A 97 -5.14 0.60 -12.94
C VAL A 97 -6.16 1.72 -12.74
N CYS A 98 -5.80 2.76 -11.98
CA CYS A 98 -6.68 3.88 -11.64
C CYS A 98 -6.34 5.13 -12.45
N ASN A 99 -7.32 5.60 -13.21
CA ASN A 99 -7.27 6.86 -13.95
C ASN A 99 -8.69 7.44 -14.11
N GLY A 100 -8.79 8.70 -14.55
CA GLY A 100 -10.05 9.43 -14.72
C GLY A 100 -10.54 9.51 -16.17
N LYS A 101 -9.96 8.74 -17.11
CA LYS A 101 -10.32 8.79 -18.53
C LYS A 101 -11.64 8.07 -18.78
N ASN A 102 -12.42 8.56 -19.75
CA ASN A 102 -13.74 8.03 -20.08
C ASN A 102 -13.70 6.54 -20.48
N ASP A 103 -12.66 6.12 -21.19
CA ASP A 103 -12.33 4.72 -21.41
C ASP A 103 -11.02 4.39 -20.66
N PRO A 104 -11.09 3.90 -19.42
CA PRO A 104 -9.91 3.80 -18.57
C PRO A 104 -9.10 2.52 -18.83
N VAL A 105 -9.67 1.50 -19.49
CA VAL A 105 -9.05 0.16 -19.64
C VAL A 105 -7.79 0.17 -20.53
N PRO A 106 -7.78 0.86 -21.69
CA PRO A 106 -6.58 0.98 -22.52
C PRO A 106 -5.44 1.73 -21.83
N GLU A 107 -5.78 2.63 -20.90
CA GLU A 107 -4.83 3.48 -20.18
C GLU A 107 -4.16 2.75 -19.01
N MET A 108 -4.73 1.65 -18.53
CA MET A 108 -4.13 0.86 -17.47
C MET A 108 -2.78 0.28 -17.92
N THR A 109 -1.80 0.28 -17.02
CA THR A 109 -0.49 -0.32 -17.26
C THR A 109 -0.62 -1.81 -17.55
N THR A 110 0.12 -2.29 -18.56
CA THR A 110 0.14 -3.70 -18.93
C THR A 110 1.19 -4.47 -18.13
N PRO A 111 1.05 -5.80 -17.96
CA PRO A 111 2.05 -6.63 -17.28
C PRO A 111 3.48 -6.45 -17.83
N LYS A 112 3.63 -6.38 -19.16
CA LYS A 112 4.92 -6.17 -19.82
C LYS A 112 5.53 -4.80 -19.46
N LYS A 113 4.71 -3.75 -19.45
CA LYS A 113 5.16 -2.39 -19.11
C LYS A 113 5.54 -2.30 -17.62
N LEU A 114 4.71 -2.88 -16.73
CA LEU A 114 5.01 -2.96 -15.31
C LEU A 114 6.34 -3.67 -15.06
N TYR A 115 6.54 -4.86 -15.65
CA TYR A 115 7.78 -5.63 -15.51
C TYR A 115 9.01 -4.78 -15.87
N SER A 116 8.99 -4.16 -17.05
CA SER A 116 10.11 -3.35 -17.54
C SER A 116 10.46 -2.21 -16.57
N LYS A 117 9.45 -1.53 -16.03
CA LYS A 117 9.62 -0.37 -15.14
C LYS A 117 10.03 -0.75 -13.72
N VAL A 118 9.48 -1.85 -13.20
CA VAL A 118 9.88 -2.40 -11.90
C VAL A 118 11.32 -2.89 -11.96
N MET A 119 11.74 -3.55 -13.04
CA MET A 119 13.14 -3.95 -13.21
C MET A 119 14.10 -2.76 -13.25
N GLN A 120 13.75 -1.67 -13.95
CA GLN A 120 14.54 -0.43 -13.92
C GLN A 120 14.66 0.13 -12.49
N THR A 121 13.56 0.09 -11.73
CA THR A 121 13.53 0.55 -10.34
C THR A 121 14.43 -0.32 -9.44
N LEU A 122 14.34 -1.65 -9.57
CA LEU A 122 15.14 -2.57 -8.77
C LEU A 122 16.63 -2.51 -9.11
N GLN A 123 16.98 -2.30 -10.38
CA GLN A 123 18.36 -2.05 -10.81
C GLN A 123 18.91 -0.76 -10.19
N TYR A 124 18.12 0.31 -10.17
CA TYR A 124 18.48 1.56 -9.49
C TYR A 124 18.67 1.34 -7.98
N LEU A 125 17.74 0.67 -7.31
CA LEU A 125 17.88 0.35 -5.89
C LEU A 125 19.13 -0.48 -5.61
N ASN A 126 19.48 -1.41 -6.50
CA ASN A 126 20.64 -2.27 -6.31
C ASN A 126 21.96 -1.49 -6.37
N SER A 127 22.02 -0.36 -7.08
CA SER A 127 23.22 0.49 -7.09
C SER A 127 23.28 1.52 -5.96
N HIS A 128 22.19 1.71 -5.19
CA HIS A 128 22.12 2.73 -4.14
C HIS A 128 22.00 2.15 -2.73
N LEU A 129 21.36 0.99 -2.58
CA LEU A 129 21.17 0.37 -1.27
C LEU A 129 22.45 -0.32 -0.79
N PRO A 130 22.82 -0.15 0.49
CA PRO A 130 23.87 -0.96 1.14
C PRO A 130 23.54 -2.44 1.10
N ASN A 131 24.57 -3.29 1.02
CA ASN A 131 24.42 -4.74 1.05
C ASN A 131 23.72 -5.22 2.33
N GLY A 132 22.85 -6.22 2.21
CA GLY A 132 22.01 -6.71 3.30
C GLY A 132 20.68 -5.97 3.44
N SER A 133 20.30 -5.17 2.43
CA SER A 133 18.99 -4.52 2.38
C SER A 133 17.88 -5.53 2.01
N HIS A 134 16.63 -5.11 2.14
CA HIS A 134 15.46 -5.92 1.78
C HIS A 134 14.49 -5.06 0.97
N VAL A 135 13.87 -5.62 -0.06
CA VAL A 135 12.85 -4.93 -0.85
C VAL A 135 11.58 -5.79 -0.84
N ILE A 136 10.44 -5.18 -0.55
CA ILE A 136 9.13 -5.85 -0.51
C ILE A 136 8.24 -5.24 -1.58
N LEU A 137 7.86 -6.03 -2.59
CA LEU A 137 6.87 -5.64 -3.60
C LEU A 137 5.47 -5.95 -3.08
N TYR A 138 4.62 -4.94 -2.94
CA TYR A 138 3.21 -5.14 -2.60
C TYR A 138 2.35 -5.33 -3.84
N GLY A 139 1.46 -6.33 -3.80
CA GLY A 139 0.38 -6.49 -4.77
C GLY A 139 -0.61 -5.31 -4.77
N LEU A 140 -1.40 -5.22 -5.83
CA LEU A 140 -2.50 -4.26 -5.94
C LEU A 140 -3.76 -4.82 -5.25
N PRO A 141 -4.64 -3.96 -4.74
CA PRO A 141 -5.90 -4.37 -4.14
C PRO A 141 -6.90 -4.92 -5.16
N ASP A 142 -7.84 -5.72 -4.67
CA ASP A 142 -9.17 -5.79 -5.25
C ASP A 142 -10.01 -4.60 -4.76
N GLY A 143 -10.18 -3.60 -5.63
CA GLY A 143 -10.90 -2.37 -5.32
C GLY A 143 -12.43 -2.46 -5.48
N THR A 144 -13.00 -3.62 -5.86
CA THR A 144 -14.46 -3.80 -5.92
C THR A 144 -15.12 -3.54 -4.56
N PHE A 145 -14.37 -3.77 -3.48
CA PHE A 145 -14.70 -3.43 -2.11
C PHE A 145 -15.29 -2.02 -1.95
N LEU A 146 -14.78 -1.03 -2.68
CA LEU A 146 -15.20 0.37 -2.55
C LEU A 146 -16.67 0.53 -2.92
N TRP A 147 -17.03 0.16 -4.16
CA TRP A 147 -18.41 0.26 -4.63
C TRP A 147 -19.35 -0.56 -3.75
N ASP A 148 -18.98 -1.81 -3.46
CA ASP A 148 -19.83 -2.74 -2.73
C ASP A 148 -20.20 -2.24 -1.32
N ASN A 149 -19.30 -1.51 -0.66
CA ASN A 149 -19.50 -1.03 0.71
C ASN A 149 -19.92 0.45 0.82
N LEU A 150 -19.78 1.24 -0.25
CA LEU A 150 -20.02 2.70 -0.19
C LEU A 150 -21.18 3.17 -1.03
N HIS A 151 -21.51 2.55 -2.17
CA HIS A 151 -22.38 3.16 -3.20
C HIS A 151 -23.72 3.69 -2.67
N SER A 152 -24.35 2.99 -1.71
CA SER A 152 -25.65 3.34 -1.12
C SER A 152 -25.55 4.24 0.12
N ARG A 153 -24.34 4.47 0.64
CA ARG A 153 -24.12 5.30 1.84
C ARG A 153 -24.08 6.77 1.47
N TYR A 154 -24.51 7.62 2.40
CA TYR A 154 -24.40 9.07 2.23
C TYR A 154 -22.95 9.53 2.32
N HIS A 155 -22.52 10.24 1.29
CA HIS A 155 -21.27 11.01 1.30
C HIS A 155 -21.38 12.13 2.35
N PRO A 156 -20.29 12.61 3.00
CA PRO A 156 -20.36 13.69 3.99
C PRO A 156 -21.21 14.90 3.57
N LEU A 157 -21.10 15.33 2.31
CA LEU A 157 -21.91 16.43 1.75
C LEU A 157 -23.42 16.15 1.72
N GLY A 158 -23.83 14.89 1.72
CA GLY A 158 -25.23 14.48 1.71
C GLY A 158 -25.76 13.98 3.04
N GLN A 159 -25.00 14.05 4.12
CA GLN A 159 -25.44 13.50 5.41
C GLN A 159 -26.56 14.31 6.06
N LEU A 160 -26.56 15.63 5.89
CA LEU A 160 -27.55 16.53 6.49
C LEU A 160 -28.94 16.33 5.88
N ASN A 161 -29.02 16.38 4.55
CA ASN A 161 -30.28 16.31 3.81
C ASN A 161 -30.60 14.92 3.25
N LYS A 162 -29.68 13.96 3.38
CA LYS A 162 -29.83 12.59 2.88
C LYS A 162 -30.02 12.53 1.36
N ASP A 163 -29.29 13.35 0.61
CA ASP A 163 -29.46 13.62 -0.82
C ASP A 163 -28.24 13.25 -1.69
N VAL A 164 -27.03 13.13 -1.11
CA VAL A 164 -25.82 12.72 -1.85
C VAL A 164 -25.27 11.40 -1.33
N THR A 165 -25.38 10.34 -2.13
CA THR A 165 -24.71 9.05 -1.89
C THR A 165 -23.33 9.02 -2.54
N TYR A 166 -22.48 8.04 -2.19
CA TYR A 166 -21.24 7.83 -2.93
C TYR A 166 -21.48 7.47 -4.40
N ALA A 167 -22.58 6.81 -4.75
CA ALA A 167 -22.93 6.59 -6.15
C ALA A 167 -23.14 7.92 -6.91
N HIS A 168 -23.84 8.88 -6.31
CA HIS A 168 -23.98 10.24 -6.88
C HIS A 168 -22.62 10.93 -7.01
N PHE A 169 -21.80 10.86 -5.96
CA PHE A 169 -20.46 11.46 -5.93
C PHE A 169 -19.54 10.88 -7.01
N TYR A 170 -19.47 9.55 -7.13
CA TYR A 170 -18.65 8.88 -8.15
C TYR A 170 -19.11 9.20 -9.57
N SER A 171 -20.44 9.26 -9.80
CA SER A 171 -21.00 9.67 -11.08
C SER A 171 -20.62 11.10 -11.44
N PHE A 172 -20.69 12.02 -10.47
CA PHE A 172 -20.25 13.40 -10.65
C PHE A 172 -18.76 13.49 -11.03
N LEU A 173 -17.87 12.85 -10.26
CA LEU A 173 -16.43 12.86 -10.54
C LEU A 173 -16.09 12.27 -11.91
N SER A 174 -16.81 11.22 -12.32
CA SER A 174 -16.63 10.60 -13.64
C SER A 174 -17.10 11.54 -14.76
N CYS A 175 -18.23 12.23 -14.57
CA CYS A 175 -18.77 13.19 -15.54
C CYS A 175 -17.79 14.35 -15.82
N VAL A 176 -17.17 14.89 -14.77
CA VAL A 176 -16.16 15.96 -14.91
C VAL A 176 -14.73 15.45 -15.15
N GLN A 177 -14.55 14.13 -15.36
CA GLN A 177 -13.26 13.48 -15.67
C GLN A 177 -12.15 13.72 -14.64
N VAL A 178 -12.53 13.82 -13.36
CA VAL A 178 -11.58 13.96 -12.23
C VAL A 178 -11.69 12.82 -11.22
N SER A 179 -12.37 11.72 -11.59
CA SER A 179 -12.39 10.52 -10.77
C SER A 179 -10.97 10.00 -10.54
N PRO A 180 -10.53 9.78 -9.29
CA PRO A 180 -9.20 9.26 -9.01
C PRO A 180 -9.05 7.80 -9.48
N CYS A 181 -10.16 7.08 -9.62
CA CYS A 181 -10.17 5.72 -10.15
C CYS A 181 -11.53 5.38 -10.78
N LEU A 182 -11.75 5.82 -12.02
CA LEU A 182 -13.00 5.56 -12.73
C LEU A 182 -13.30 4.05 -12.85
N GLY A 183 -12.25 3.22 -12.97
CA GLY A 183 -12.37 1.77 -13.05
C GLY A 183 -13.15 1.14 -11.89
N TRP A 184 -12.76 1.43 -10.64
CA TRP A 184 -13.41 0.87 -9.43
C TRP A 184 -14.55 1.72 -8.88
N MET A 185 -14.49 3.04 -9.02
CA MET A 185 -15.52 3.98 -8.54
C MET A 185 -16.60 4.21 -9.61
N SER A 186 -17.18 3.12 -10.11
CA SER A 186 -18.18 3.16 -11.18
C SER A 186 -19.34 2.22 -10.90
N SER A 187 -20.55 2.60 -11.31
CA SER A 187 -21.73 1.73 -11.26
C SER A 187 -21.64 0.56 -12.22
N ASN A 188 -20.82 0.68 -13.27
CA ASN A 188 -20.61 -0.36 -14.27
C ASN A 188 -19.82 -1.54 -13.67
N LYS A 189 -20.52 -2.64 -13.35
CA LYS A 189 -19.90 -3.84 -12.77
C LYS A 189 -18.84 -4.46 -13.68
N THR A 190 -19.09 -4.50 -14.99
CA THR A 190 -18.13 -5.03 -15.97
C THR A 190 -16.83 -4.26 -15.92
N LEU A 191 -16.88 -2.93 -15.80
CA LEU A 191 -15.70 -2.09 -15.71
C LEU A 191 -14.90 -2.34 -14.41
N ARG A 192 -15.60 -2.49 -13.29
CA ARG A 192 -14.97 -2.85 -12.00
C ARG A 192 -14.28 -4.21 -12.07
N THR A 193 -14.91 -5.19 -12.73
CA THR A 193 -14.33 -6.52 -12.95
C THR A 193 -13.05 -6.42 -13.79
N LEU A 194 -13.08 -5.75 -14.93
CA LEU A 194 -11.90 -5.59 -15.80
C LEU A 194 -10.73 -4.89 -15.09
N THR A 195 -11.03 -3.90 -14.25
CA THR A 195 -10.02 -3.18 -13.45
C THR A 195 -9.36 -4.12 -12.43
N THR A 196 -10.16 -4.97 -11.79
CA THR A 196 -9.70 -5.95 -10.80
C THR A 196 -8.89 -7.07 -11.46
N GLU A 197 -9.34 -7.57 -12.61
CA GLU A 197 -8.58 -8.55 -13.42
C GLU A 197 -7.21 -8.00 -13.81
N ARG A 198 -7.14 -6.72 -14.22
CA ARG A 198 -5.84 -6.09 -14.50
C ARG A 198 -4.98 -6.00 -13.23
N ALA A 199 -5.54 -5.57 -12.10
CA ALA A 199 -4.82 -5.47 -10.84
C ALA A 199 -4.24 -6.83 -10.39
N GLU A 200 -4.97 -7.92 -10.61
CA GLU A 200 -4.49 -9.29 -10.35
C GLU A 200 -3.34 -9.68 -11.30
N GLN A 201 -3.45 -9.39 -12.60
CA GLN A 201 -2.36 -9.62 -13.57
C GLN A 201 -1.07 -8.87 -13.19
N LEU A 202 -1.20 -7.62 -12.75
CA LEU A 202 -0.08 -6.80 -12.29
C LEU A 202 0.53 -7.34 -10.99
N SER A 203 -0.32 -7.75 -10.04
CA SER A 203 0.10 -8.41 -8.80
C SER A 203 0.88 -9.70 -9.05
N ASN A 204 0.39 -10.55 -9.96
CA ASN A 204 1.07 -11.77 -10.38
C ASN A 204 2.42 -11.48 -11.07
N THR A 205 2.52 -10.36 -11.80
CA THR A 205 3.79 -9.92 -12.38
C THR A 205 4.81 -9.53 -11.30
N LEU A 206 4.39 -8.77 -10.28
CA LEU A 206 5.25 -8.43 -9.13
C LEU A 206 5.69 -9.69 -8.36
N LYS A 207 4.77 -10.62 -8.15
CA LYS A 207 5.07 -11.92 -7.50
C LYS A 207 6.10 -12.70 -8.29
N LYS A 208 5.95 -12.79 -9.62
CA LYS A 208 6.92 -13.44 -10.50
C LYS A 208 8.30 -12.81 -10.35
N ILE A 209 8.41 -11.48 -10.44
CA ILE A 209 9.67 -10.75 -10.30
C ILE A 209 10.35 -11.09 -8.96
N ALA A 210 9.61 -11.05 -7.85
CA ALA A 210 10.17 -11.36 -6.53
C ALA A 210 10.70 -12.79 -6.40
N THR A 211 10.06 -13.74 -7.09
CA THR A 211 10.47 -15.15 -7.05
C THR A 211 11.59 -15.51 -8.02
N SER A 212 11.73 -14.79 -9.16
CA SER A 212 12.70 -15.13 -10.22
C SER A 212 13.97 -14.28 -10.18
N GLU A 213 13.87 -13.00 -9.82
CA GLU A 213 14.98 -12.06 -9.94
C GLU A 213 15.87 -12.07 -8.69
N LYS A 214 17.17 -11.80 -8.89
CA LYS A 214 18.17 -11.72 -7.83
C LYS A 214 18.99 -10.44 -7.98
N PHE A 215 19.31 -9.83 -6.86
CA PHE A 215 20.09 -8.61 -6.76
C PHE A 215 21.20 -8.80 -5.73
N ALA A 216 22.32 -8.11 -5.91
CA ALA A 216 23.51 -8.31 -5.08
C ALA A 216 23.35 -7.69 -3.68
N ASN A 217 22.66 -6.54 -3.59
CA ASN A 217 22.64 -5.73 -2.37
C ASN A 217 21.35 -5.89 -1.54
N PHE A 218 20.34 -6.59 -2.05
CA PHE A 218 19.12 -6.83 -1.31
C PHE A 218 18.43 -8.15 -1.65
N ASN A 219 17.70 -8.68 -0.68
CA ASN A 219 16.73 -9.74 -0.92
C ASN A 219 15.39 -9.14 -1.34
N LEU A 220 14.70 -9.82 -2.25
CA LEU A 220 13.42 -9.37 -2.80
C LEU A 220 12.29 -10.29 -2.32
N PHE A 221 11.20 -9.68 -1.87
CA PHE A 221 10.02 -10.36 -1.35
C PHE A 221 8.76 -9.82 -2.03
N TYR A 222 7.70 -10.61 -2.00
CA TYR A 222 6.37 -10.21 -2.46
C TYR A 222 5.36 -10.37 -1.33
N MET A 223 4.38 -9.45 -1.28
CA MET A 223 3.26 -9.56 -0.34
C MET A 223 1.95 -9.14 -0.99
N ASP A 224 0.92 -9.97 -0.81
CA ASP A 224 -0.43 -9.68 -1.28
C ASP A 224 -1.05 -8.50 -0.52
N PHE A 225 -1.84 -7.67 -1.22
CA PHE A 225 -2.69 -6.69 -0.57
C PHE A 225 -4.03 -7.31 -0.20
N ASN A 226 -4.06 -7.98 0.95
CA ASN A 226 -5.23 -8.75 1.38
C ASN A 226 -6.27 -7.89 2.12
N PHE A 227 -7.09 -7.15 1.37
CA PHE A 227 -8.15 -6.34 1.97
C PHE A 227 -9.25 -7.17 2.64
N ARG A 228 -9.44 -8.43 2.20
CA ARG A 228 -10.38 -9.36 2.82
C ARG A 228 -9.99 -9.63 4.27
N GLU A 229 -8.72 -9.96 4.52
CA GLU A 229 -8.25 -10.25 5.87
C GLU A 229 -8.29 -9.02 6.77
N ILE A 230 -7.93 -7.84 6.25
CA ILE A 230 -8.11 -6.56 6.96
C ILE A 230 -9.57 -6.37 7.35
N THR A 231 -10.50 -6.62 6.43
CA THR A 231 -11.94 -6.45 6.66
C THR A 231 -12.47 -7.44 7.69
N GLU A 232 -12.07 -8.71 7.62
CA GLU A 232 -12.50 -9.72 8.60
C GLU A 232 -11.96 -9.41 9.99
N GLU A 233 -10.71 -8.96 10.11
CA GLU A 233 -10.15 -8.50 11.39
C GLU A 233 -10.87 -7.27 11.95
N TRP A 234 -11.35 -6.39 11.08
CA TRP A 234 -12.16 -5.24 11.50
C TRP A 234 -13.55 -5.66 11.99
N LYS A 235 -14.20 -6.58 11.28
CA LYS A 235 -15.50 -7.15 11.68
C LYS A 235 -15.42 -7.87 13.02
N LYS A 236 -14.35 -8.63 13.29
CA LYS A 236 -14.11 -9.28 14.60
C LYS A 236 -14.09 -8.29 15.76
N ARG A 237 -13.81 -7.02 15.51
CA ARG A 237 -13.79 -5.93 16.51
C ARG A 237 -15.11 -5.15 16.58
N GLY A 238 -16.17 -5.65 15.94
CA GLY A 238 -17.46 -4.97 15.82
C GLY A 238 -17.49 -3.86 14.76
N GLY A 239 -16.44 -3.74 13.95
CA GLY A 239 -16.34 -2.77 12.88
C GLY A 239 -17.15 -3.14 11.64
N GLN A 240 -17.41 -2.14 10.80
CA GLN A 240 -18.06 -2.30 9.50
C GLN A 240 -17.08 -1.94 8.36
N PRO A 241 -17.11 -2.64 7.22
CA PRO A 241 -16.11 -2.46 6.16
C PRO A 241 -15.97 -1.01 5.64
N TRP A 242 -17.08 -0.30 5.46
CA TRP A 242 -17.09 1.10 5.00
C TRP A 242 -16.31 2.06 5.92
N GLN A 243 -16.09 1.68 7.18
CA GLN A 243 -15.33 2.49 8.14
C GLN A 243 -13.82 2.47 7.88
N LEU A 244 -13.33 1.65 6.95
CA LEU A 244 -11.91 1.54 6.60
C LEU A 244 -11.52 2.50 5.45
N ILE A 245 -12.47 3.22 4.86
CA ILE A 245 -12.25 4.11 3.72
C ILE A 245 -12.33 5.57 4.17
N GLU A 246 -11.53 6.44 3.56
CA GLU A 246 -11.54 7.88 3.74
C GLU A 246 -12.91 8.43 3.32
N PRO A 247 -13.64 9.11 4.23
CA PRO A 247 -15.02 9.48 3.96
C PRO A 247 -15.16 10.55 2.88
N VAL A 248 -14.13 11.39 2.67
CA VAL A 248 -14.22 12.53 1.73
C VAL A 248 -14.00 12.10 0.29
N ASP A 249 -13.00 11.26 0.00
CA ASP A 249 -12.77 10.79 -1.36
C ASP A 249 -13.49 9.47 -1.68
N GLY A 250 -13.87 8.70 -0.66
CA GLY A 250 -14.51 7.39 -0.84
C GLY A 250 -13.63 6.41 -1.60
N PHE A 251 -12.32 6.53 -1.51
CA PHE A 251 -11.34 5.78 -2.29
C PHE A 251 -10.17 5.29 -1.43
N HIS A 252 -9.50 6.19 -0.71
CA HIS A 252 -8.29 5.87 0.03
C HIS A 252 -8.60 5.04 1.29
N PRO A 253 -7.75 4.07 1.67
CA PRO A 253 -7.81 3.51 3.02
C PRO A 253 -7.52 4.59 4.05
N ASN A 254 -8.31 4.65 5.13
CA ASN A 254 -8.14 5.67 6.17
C ASN A 254 -7.15 5.24 7.28
N GLU A 255 -6.94 6.12 8.27
CA GLU A 255 -6.00 5.85 9.36
C GLU A 255 -6.45 4.70 10.31
N ARG A 256 -7.67 4.16 10.20
CA ARG A 256 -8.12 3.06 11.08
C ARG A 256 -7.33 1.79 10.78
N LYS A 257 -6.21 1.67 11.46
CA LYS A 257 -5.28 0.55 11.38
C LYS A 257 -5.91 -0.67 12.03
N THR A 258 -6.29 -1.66 11.23
CA THR A 258 -6.37 -3.02 11.77
C THR A 258 -4.95 -3.45 12.18
N PRO A 259 -4.77 -4.21 13.25
CA PRO A 259 -3.47 -4.79 13.61
C PRO A 259 -2.86 -5.63 12.50
N HIS A 260 -3.64 -6.06 11.51
CA HIS A 260 -3.15 -6.80 10.37
C HIS A 260 -2.26 -6.00 9.42
N GLN A 261 -2.54 -4.70 9.23
CA GLN A 261 -1.60 -3.78 8.58
C GLN A 261 -0.27 -3.60 9.37
N ARG A 262 -0.19 -4.14 10.61
CA ARG A 262 1.02 -4.18 11.44
C ARG A 262 1.62 -5.59 11.61
N HIS A 263 0.81 -6.65 11.65
CA HIS A 263 1.25 -8.00 12.02
C HIS A 263 1.70 -8.88 10.85
N VAL A 264 1.30 -8.59 9.60
CA VAL A 264 1.77 -9.40 8.45
C VAL A 264 3.25 -9.19 8.16
N ILE A 265 3.77 -8.00 8.49
CA ILE A 265 5.21 -7.68 8.36
C ILE A 265 6.04 -8.43 9.43
N ASP A 266 5.42 -8.96 10.48
CA ASP A 266 6.08 -9.57 11.64
C ASP A 266 5.97 -11.11 11.70
N LYS A 267 5.34 -11.79 10.72
CA LYS A 267 5.26 -13.26 10.74
C LYS A 267 6.50 -13.89 10.09
N PRO A 268 7.28 -14.71 10.81
CA PRO A 268 8.18 -15.66 10.16
C PRO A 268 7.35 -16.75 9.47
N GLU A 269 7.62 -17.03 8.20
CA GLU A 269 7.16 -18.24 7.52
C GLU A 269 7.81 -19.46 8.19
N ASP A 270 7.09 -20.14 9.07
CA ASP A 270 7.40 -21.52 9.41
C ASP A 270 6.68 -22.44 8.42
N GLN A 271 7.32 -22.68 7.28
CA GLN A 271 7.02 -23.79 6.40
C GLN A 271 8.30 -24.55 6.08
N THR A 272 8.85 -25.24 7.08
CA THR A 272 9.76 -26.36 6.80
C THR A 272 9.49 -27.53 7.74
N THR A 273 9.22 -28.69 7.12
CA THR A 273 9.46 -30.05 7.63
C THR A 273 8.60 -30.55 8.80
N LYS A 274 7.43 -31.13 8.48
CA LYS A 274 6.96 -32.33 9.20
C LYS A 274 7.47 -33.58 8.48
N ASN A 275 8.69 -33.97 8.82
CA ASN A 275 9.20 -35.34 8.72
C ASN A 275 9.84 -35.65 10.08
N GLY A 276 9.36 -36.69 10.78
CA GLY A 276 10.06 -37.23 11.95
C GLY A 276 9.17 -37.65 13.12
N CYS A 277 8.87 -38.94 13.13
CA CYS A 277 8.54 -39.86 14.23
C CYS A 277 8.27 -39.35 15.66
N GLY A 278 7.15 -39.87 16.19
CA GLY A 278 6.76 -39.98 17.60
C GLY A 278 5.44 -40.72 17.65
#